data_AF-A0A1F2X9L7-F1
#
_entry.id   AF-A0A1F2X9L7-F1
#
_cell.length_a   1.000
_cell.length_b   1.000
_cell.length_c   1.000
_cell.angle_alpha   90.00
_cell.angle_beta   90.00
_cell.angle_gamma   90.00
#
_symmetry.space_group_name_H-M   'P 1'
#
loop_
_entity.id
_entity.type
_entity.pdbx_description
1 polymer ?
#
loop_
_entity_poly.entity_id
_entity_poly.type
_entity_poly.pdbx_seq_one_letter_code
_entity_poly.pdbx_strand_id
1 'polypeptide(L)'
;MMSRRKGTRKAPKPVKQAYVESLHRTRRRGAPATDPGEPISMARRWGAVSTATVMLLFAFAGVVTAIVEQDNGNTSNARGAVIVAAIIAPVSVFLLALISRTPAPLRIASRVAPAAMAGFLLLATLLREPATAVVTAFGIGGAFVLRMDEGVNSRSRRIWVVGVLALLTLVAYRFAPDVTIVVAPLLPFAGCAAADMATERSVSIGRD
;
A
#
# COMPACT_ATOMS: atom_id res chain seq x y z
N MET A 1 -62.73 -21.53 -34.95
CA MET A 1 -61.63 -20.73 -34.38
C MET A 1 -60.51 -21.66 -33.93
N MET A 2 -59.40 -21.77 -34.68
CA MET A 2 -58.18 -22.44 -34.20
C MET A 2 -56.96 -21.70 -34.76
N SER A 3 -56.25 -20.98 -33.88
CA SER A 3 -55.04 -20.22 -34.17
C SER A 3 -53.81 -21.11 -34.04
N ARG A 4 -53.11 -21.37 -35.15
CA ARG A 4 -51.86 -22.13 -35.21
C ARG A 4 -50.68 -21.24 -34.78
N ARG A 5 -50.19 -21.40 -33.54
CA ARG A 5 -48.92 -20.81 -33.08
C ARG A 5 -47.75 -21.45 -33.82
N LYS A 6 -47.10 -20.68 -34.72
CA LYS A 6 -45.79 -21.03 -35.31
C LYS A 6 -44.71 -20.89 -34.24
N GLY A 7 -44.14 -22.03 -33.83
CA GLY A 7 -42.96 -22.07 -32.96
C GLY A 7 -41.71 -21.69 -33.74
N THR A 8 -41.10 -20.56 -33.37
CA THR A 8 -39.77 -20.14 -33.84
C THR A 8 -38.70 -21.01 -33.18
N ARG A 9 -38.13 -21.97 -33.94
CA ARG A 9 -36.90 -22.67 -33.54
C ARG A 9 -35.72 -21.69 -33.54
N LYS A 10 -35.06 -21.53 -32.39
CA LYS A 10 -33.81 -20.76 -32.27
C LYS A 10 -32.72 -21.44 -33.09
N ALA A 11 -32.08 -20.68 -33.98
CA ALA A 11 -30.97 -21.14 -34.79
C ALA A 11 -29.77 -21.57 -33.90
N PRO A 12 -29.04 -22.64 -34.28
CA PRO A 12 -27.85 -23.07 -33.55
C PRO A 12 -26.77 -21.99 -33.63
N LYS A 13 -26.27 -21.56 -32.46
CA LYS A 13 -25.15 -20.62 -32.38
C LYS A 13 -23.88 -21.24 -32.98
N PRO A 14 -23.04 -20.46 -33.69
CA PRO A 14 -21.82 -20.96 -34.30
C PRO A 14 -20.86 -21.51 -33.24
N VAL A 15 -20.36 -22.74 -33.45
CA VAL A 15 -19.52 -23.52 -32.53
C VAL A 15 -18.32 -22.74 -31.97
N LYS A 16 -17.79 -21.78 -32.73
CA LYS A 16 -16.68 -20.91 -32.28
C LYS A 16 -17.06 -20.02 -31.09
N GLN A 17 -18.31 -19.55 -31.02
CA GLN A 17 -18.76 -18.72 -29.90
C GLN A 17 -18.88 -19.53 -28.60
N ALA A 18 -19.34 -20.79 -28.69
CA ALA A 18 -19.41 -21.68 -27.54
C ALA A 18 -18.02 -22.02 -26.98
N TYR A 19 -17.00 -22.11 -27.83
CA TYR A 19 -15.62 -22.35 -27.42
C TYR A 19 -14.95 -21.13 -26.76
N VAL A 20 -15.20 -19.93 -27.29
CA VAL A 20 -14.73 -18.68 -26.65
C VAL A 20 -15.44 -18.46 -25.31
N GLU A 21 -16.74 -18.77 -25.24
CA GLU A 21 -17.53 -18.66 -24.01
C GLU A 21 -17.11 -19.71 -22.96
N SER A 22 -16.69 -20.92 -23.38
CA SER A 22 -16.15 -21.93 -22.47
C SER A 22 -14.77 -21.54 -21.92
N LEU A 23 -13.87 -20.98 -22.76
CA LEU A 23 -12.58 -20.45 -22.29
C LEU A 23 -12.74 -19.33 -21.25
N HIS A 24 -13.73 -18.44 -21.41
CA HIS A 24 -14.04 -17.41 -20.42
C HIS A 24 -14.65 -17.98 -19.13
N ARG A 25 -15.44 -19.06 -19.19
CA ARG A 25 -16.00 -19.70 -17.99
C ARG A 25 -14.96 -20.50 -17.20
N THR A 26 -14.04 -21.19 -17.88
CA THR A 26 -13.03 -22.02 -17.19
C THR A 26 -11.99 -21.15 -16.50
N ARG A 27 -11.65 -19.98 -17.05
CA ARG A 27 -10.74 -19.02 -16.40
C ARG A 27 -11.33 -18.39 -15.11
N ARG A 28 -12.65 -18.46 -14.92
CA ARG A 28 -13.35 -17.98 -13.70
C ARG A 28 -13.48 -19.03 -12.59
N ARG A 29 -13.16 -20.31 -12.84
CA ARG A 29 -13.41 -21.40 -11.87
C ARG A 29 -12.16 -21.93 -11.14
N GLY A 30 -10.97 -21.40 -11.43
CA GLY A 30 -9.71 -21.98 -10.97
C GLY A 30 -8.91 -21.21 -9.92
N ALA A 31 -9.40 -20.09 -9.41
CA ALA A 31 -8.77 -19.40 -8.28
C ALA A 31 -9.81 -19.27 -7.15
N PRO A 32 -9.45 -19.49 -5.88
CA PRO A 32 -10.29 -19.07 -4.78
C PRO A 32 -10.45 -17.56 -4.90
N ALA A 33 -11.59 -17.15 -5.45
CA ALA A 33 -12.04 -15.78 -5.37
C ALA A 33 -12.18 -15.50 -3.88
N THR A 34 -11.22 -14.76 -3.33
CA THR A 34 -11.45 -13.99 -2.12
C THR A 34 -12.67 -13.15 -2.43
N ASP A 35 -13.78 -13.42 -1.74
CA ASP A 35 -15.05 -12.76 -1.97
C ASP A 35 -14.80 -11.25 -1.95
N PRO A 36 -15.01 -10.51 -3.06
CA PRO A 36 -14.70 -9.09 -3.12
C PRO A 36 -15.53 -8.27 -2.11
N GLY A 37 -16.58 -8.86 -1.54
CA GLY A 37 -17.48 -8.22 -0.59
C GLY A 37 -17.12 -8.38 0.89
N GLU A 38 -16.18 -9.25 1.29
CA GLU A 38 -15.86 -9.41 2.71
C GLU A 38 -14.81 -8.38 3.15
N PRO A 39 -15.17 -7.46 4.08
CA PRO A 39 -14.26 -6.42 4.56
C PRO A 39 -13.09 -7.05 5.31
N ILE A 40 -11.92 -6.41 5.23
CA ILE A 40 -10.75 -6.90 5.98
C ILE A 40 -10.99 -6.74 7.49
N SER A 41 -10.72 -7.80 8.26
CA SER A 41 -10.80 -7.69 9.72
C SER A 41 -9.81 -6.65 10.24
N MET A 42 -10.25 -5.85 11.21
CA MET A 42 -9.45 -4.79 11.83
C MET A 42 -8.11 -5.31 12.37
N ALA A 43 -8.13 -6.48 13.03
CA ALA A 43 -6.93 -7.13 13.55
C ALA A 43 -5.90 -7.44 12.44
N ARG A 44 -6.35 -7.90 11.27
CA ARG A 44 -5.46 -8.20 10.14
C ARG A 44 -4.91 -6.93 9.50
N ARG A 45 -5.71 -5.86 9.40
CA ARG A 45 -5.24 -4.56 8.90
C ARG A 45 -4.12 -4.01 9.77
N TRP A 46 -4.31 -4.01 11.10
CA TRP A 46 -3.26 -3.61 12.04
C TRP A 46 -2.06 -4.55 12.04
N GLY A 47 -2.27 -5.86 11.90
CA GLY A 47 -1.17 -6.81 11.71
C GLY A 47 -0.31 -6.48 10.48
N ALA A 48 -0.94 -6.15 9.35
CA ALA A 48 -0.24 -5.73 8.13
C ALA A 48 0.58 -4.45 8.36
N VAL A 49 -0.06 -3.44 8.96
CA VAL A 49 0.55 -2.13 9.25
C VAL A 49 1.72 -2.28 10.20
N SER A 50 1.56 -2.98 11.32
CA SER A 50 2.63 -3.19 12.30
C SER A 50 3.80 -3.95 11.69
N THR A 51 3.54 -5.02 10.94
CA THR A 51 4.60 -5.81 10.28
C THR A 51 5.37 -4.97 9.27
N ALA A 52 4.67 -4.23 8.42
CA ALA A 52 5.29 -3.36 7.43
C ALA A 52 6.07 -2.21 8.09
N THR A 53 5.55 -1.66 9.19
CA THR A 53 6.20 -0.58 9.95
C THR A 53 7.49 -1.06 10.58
N VAL A 54 7.52 -2.27 11.17
CA VAL A 54 8.73 -2.86 11.73
C VAL A 54 9.80 -3.07 10.65
N MET A 55 9.40 -3.58 9.47
CA MET A 55 10.35 -3.69 8.35
C MET A 55 10.85 -2.32 7.89
N LEU A 56 9.97 -1.32 7.81
CA LEU A 56 10.35 0.04 7.43
C LEU A 56 11.30 0.68 8.45
N LEU A 57 11.13 0.41 9.75
CA LEU A 57 12.08 0.82 10.79
C LEU A 57 13.47 0.25 10.53
N PHE A 58 13.58 -1.04 10.22
CA PHE A 58 14.88 -1.66 9.90
C PHE A 58 15.50 -1.08 8.62
N ALA A 59 14.69 -0.83 7.60
CA ALA A 59 15.16 -0.17 6.38
C ALA A 59 15.68 1.25 6.67
N PHE A 60 14.93 2.02 7.45
CA PHE A 60 15.29 3.39 7.81
C PHE A 60 16.53 3.43 8.70
N ALA A 61 16.65 2.52 9.67
CA ALA A 61 17.86 2.35 10.47
C ALA A 61 19.09 2.08 9.58
N GLY A 62 18.96 1.23 8.57
CA GLY A 62 20.02 1.01 7.58
C GLY A 62 20.43 2.28 6.83
N VAL A 63 19.49 3.17 6.51
CA VAL A 63 19.81 4.48 5.91
C VAL A 63 20.54 5.38 6.90
N VAL A 64 20.09 5.45 8.16
CA VAL A 64 20.76 6.25 9.20
C VAL A 64 22.17 5.73 9.44
N THR A 65 22.35 4.41 9.57
CA THR A 65 23.66 3.78 9.68
C THR A 65 24.53 4.11 8.47
N ALA A 66 23.97 4.08 7.26
CA ALA A 66 24.72 4.45 6.07
C ALA A 66 25.25 5.88 6.11
N ILE A 67 24.43 6.84 6.57
CA ILE A 67 24.83 8.24 6.72
C ILE A 67 25.95 8.36 7.75
N VAL A 68 25.77 7.76 8.93
CA VAL A 68 26.77 7.82 10.01
C VAL A 68 28.10 7.18 9.59
N GLU A 69 28.07 6.00 8.96
CA GLU A 69 29.29 5.34 8.48
C GLU A 69 29.97 6.12 7.36
N GLN A 70 29.19 6.77 6.49
CA GLN A 70 29.71 7.63 5.43
C GLN A 70 30.43 8.86 6.01
N ASP A 71 29.83 9.50 7.01
CA ASP A 71 30.43 10.66 7.71
C ASP A 71 31.70 10.28 8.47
N ASN A 72 31.78 9.05 8.97
CA ASN A 72 32.98 8.48 9.59
C ASN A 72 34.05 8.03 8.57
N GLY A 73 33.82 8.20 7.26
CA GLY A 73 34.72 7.79 6.19
C GLY A 73 34.71 6.30 5.86
N ASN A 74 33.82 5.52 6.46
CA ASN A 74 33.70 4.08 6.24
C ASN A 74 32.73 3.74 5.11
N THR A 75 33.18 4.00 3.89
CA THR A 75 32.37 3.84 2.67
C THR A 75 31.90 2.40 2.40
N SER A 76 32.66 1.39 2.87
CA SER A 76 32.31 -0.02 2.72
C SER A 76 31.08 -0.38 3.55
N ASN A 77 31.09 -0.02 4.84
CA ASN A 77 29.95 -0.25 5.73
C ASN A 77 28.74 0.57 5.31
N ALA A 78 28.95 1.84 4.92
CA ALA A 78 27.89 2.69 4.41
C ALA A 78 27.17 2.05 3.22
N ARG A 79 27.93 1.57 2.23
CA ARG A 79 27.37 0.85 1.07
C ARG A 79 26.62 -0.41 1.48
N GLY A 80 27.16 -1.20 2.41
CA GLY A 80 26.49 -2.38 2.95
C GLY A 80 25.13 -2.04 3.57
N ALA A 81 25.08 -1.01 4.41
CA ALA A 81 23.85 -0.58 5.08
C ALA A 81 22.80 -0.04 4.07
N VAL A 82 23.21 0.71 3.05
CA VAL A 82 22.31 1.14 1.96
C VAL A 82 21.73 -0.05 1.21
N ILE A 83 22.54 -1.06 0.87
CA ILE A 83 22.06 -2.24 0.15
C ILE A 83 21.02 -2.98 0.99
N VAL A 84 21.28 -3.17 2.28
CA VAL A 84 20.31 -3.80 3.20
C VAL A 84 19.01 -3.00 3.26
N ALA A 85 19.09 -1.68 3.42
CA ALA A 85 17.92 -0.80 3.41
C ALA A 85 17.13 -0.90 2.09
N ALA A 86 17.82 -0.92 0.95
CA ALA A 86 17.22 -1.02 -0.38
C ALA A 86 16.53 -2.36 -0.63
N ILE A 87 16.92 -3.43 0.08
CA ILE A 87 16.26 -4.74 0.03
C ILE A 87 15.05 -4.76 0.98
N ILE A 88 15.18 -4.25 2.20
CA ILE A 88 14.12 -4.33 3.22
C ILE A 88 12.95 -3.39 2.87
N ALA A 89 13.23 -2.19 2.36
CA ALA A 89 12.20 -1.20 2.01
C ALA A 89 11.10 -1.77 1.07
N PRO A 90 11.41 -2.38 -0.08
CA PRO A 90 10.38 -2.98 -0.94
C PRO A 90 9.69 -4.19 -0.31
N VAL A 91 10.38 -4.94 0.55
CA VAL A 91 9.78 -6.05 1.30
C VAL A 91 8.70 -5.54 2.26
N SER A 92 8.90 -4.39 2.91
CA SER A 92 7.87 -3.77 3.78
C SER A 92 6.57 -3.50 3.02
N VAL A 93 6.68 -2.95 1.80
CA VAL A 93 5.55 -2.65 0.91
C VAL A 93 4.89 -3.94 0.42
N PHE A 94 5.68 -4.95 0.08
CA PHE A 94 5.17 -6.25 -0.33
C PHE A 94 4.39 -6.95 0.80
N LEU A 95 4.92 -6.98 2.02
CA LEU A 95 4.24 -7.55 3.18
C LEU A 95 2.96 -6.78 3.51
N LEU A 96 2.98 -5.46 3.39
CA LEU A 96 1.77 -4.65 3.54
C LEU A 96 0.69 -5.08 2.53
N ALA A 97 1.05 -5.23 1.25
CA ALA A 97 0.13 -5.67 0.20
C ALA A 97 -0.41 -7.10 0.45
N LEU A 98 0.49 -8.01 0.84
CA LEU A 98 0.20 -9.42 1.04
C LEU A 98 -0.73 -9.63 2.24
N ILE A 99 -0.39 -9.07 3.40
CA ILE A 99 -1.15 -9.27 4.64
C ILE A 99 -2.50 -8.54 4.57
N SER A 100 -2.55 -7.37 3.92
CA SER A 100 -3.81 -6.65 3.68
C SER A 100 -4.69 -7.25 2.57
N ARG A 101 -4.27 -8.36 1.93
CA ARG A 101 -5.00 -9.06 0.86
C ARG A 101 -5.35 -8.16 -0.33
N THR A 102 -4.45 -7.25 -0.70
CA THR A 102 -4.64 -6.40 -1.88
C THR A 102 -4.69 -7.27 -3.14
N PRO A 103 -5.60 -7.01 -4.10
CA PRO A 103 -5.67 -7.80 -5.34
C PRO A 103 -4.34 -7.72 -6.10
N ALA A 104 -3.75 -8.88 -6.39
CA ALA A 104 -2.42 -9.00 -7.03
C ALA A 104 -1.30 -8.26 -6.25
N PRO A 105 -0.98 -8.69 -5.01
CA PRO A 105 -0.09 -7.97 -4.10
C PRO A 105 1.31 -7.77 -4.68
N LEU A 106 1.85 -8.78 -5.37
CA LEU A 106 3.15 -8.70 -6.03
C LEU A 106 3.20 -7.63 -7.13
N ARG A 107 2.13 -7.52 -7.93
CA ARG A 107 2.06 -6.56 -9.05
C ARG A 107 1.94 -5.12 -8.56
N ILE A 108 1.24 -4.90 -7.46
CA ILE A 108 1.11 -3.57 -6.87
C ILE A 108 2.41 -3.19 -6.17
N ALA A 109 2.98 -4.08 -5.36
CA ALA A 109 4.23 -3.83 -4.67
C ALA A 109 5.38 -3.56 -5.66
N SER A 110 5.47 -4.28 -6.77
CA SER A 110 6.52 -4.06 -7.78
C SER A 110 6.41 -2.72 -8.51
N ARG A 111 5.25 -2.05 -8.47
CA ARG A 111 5.06 -0.71 -9.03
C ARG A 111 5.25 0.37 -7.98
N VAL A 112 4.71 0.14 -6.78
CA VAL A 112 4.67 1.15 -5.73
C VAL A 112 6.00 1.24 -4.99
N ALA A 113 6.68 0.12 -4.72
CA ALA A 113 7.93 0.14 -3.97
C ALA A 113 9.04 0.93 -4.68
N PRO A 114 9.30 0.75 -6.00
CA PRO A 114 10.28 1.58 -6.70
C PRO A 114 9.90 3.06 -6.72
N ALA A 115 8.61 3.38 -6.87
CA ALA A 115 8.13 4.76 -6.84
C ALA A 115 8.30 5.41 -5.45
N ALA A 116 8.03 4.67 -4.38
CA ALA A 116 8.25 5.12 -3.01
C ALA A 116 9.75 5.32 -2.71
N MET A 117 10.62 4.41 -3.17
CA MET A 117 12.06 4.59 -3.03
C MET A 117 12.58 5.80 -3.82
N ALA A 118 12.14 5.98 -5.07
CA ALA A 118 12.51 7.13 -5.89
C ALA A 118 12.02 8.44 -5.25
N GLY A 119 10.78 8.46 -4.75
CA GLY A 119 10.22 9.59 -4.02
C GLY A 119 10.99 9.90 -2.74
N PHE A 120 11.38 8.87 -1.98
CA PHE A 120 12.22 9.02 -0.79
C PHE A 120 13.56 9.66 -1.13
N LEU A 121 14.29 9.13 -2.11
CA LEU A 121 15.60 9.65 -2.52
C LEU A 121 15.50 11.09 -3.03
N LEU A 122 14.49 11.39 -3.84
CA LEU A 122 14.27 12.74 -4.36
C LEU A 122 13.94 13.74 -3.25
N LEU A 123 13.04 13.39 -2.33
CA LEU A 123 12.65 14.27 -1.24
C LEU A 123 13.75 14.41 -0.20
N ALA A 124 14.47 13.33 0.13
CA ALA A 124 15.57 13.38 1.08
C ALA A 124 16.71 14.27 0.56
N THR A 125 16.99 14.25 -0.75
CA THR A 125 17.99 15.13 -1.36
C THR A 125 17.52 16.58 -1.43
N LEU A 126 16.25 16.82 -1.81
CA LEU A 126 15.68 18.17 -1.93
C LEU A 126 15.54 18.88 -0.58
N LEU A 127 15.03 18.17 0.43
CA LEU A 127 14.78 18.70 1.77
C LEU A 127 16.03 18.63 2.66
N ARG A 128 17.03 17.84 2.26
CA ARG A 128 18.19 17.46 3.10
C ARG A 128 17.76 16.86 4.44
N GLU A 129 16.61 16.20 4.45
CA GLU A 129 15.98 15.63 5.63
C GLU A 129 15.36 14.26 5.31
N PRO A 130 15.85 13.16 5.91
CA PRO A 130 15.34 11.83 5.62
C PRO A 130 13.98 11.52 6.29
N ALA A 131 13.65 12.18 7.41
CA ALA A 131 12.44 11.89 8.20
C ALA A 131 11.16 12.29 7.44
N THR A 132 11.05 13.54 7.00
CA THR A 132 9.90 13.98 6.18
C THR A 132 9.79 13.20 4.86
N ALA A 133 10.94 12.87 4.24
CA ALA A 133 10.97 12.09 3.00
C ALA A 133 10.41 10.68 3.18
N VAL A 134 10.74 9.98 4.28
CA VAL A 134 10.23 8.62 4.53
C VAL A 134 8.72 8.64 4.77
N VAL A 135 8.22 9.59 5.56
CA VAL A 135 6.78 9.73 5.84
C VAL A 135 6.00 10.00 4.56
N THR A 136 6.49 10.91 3.73
CA THR A 136 5.80 11.29 2.49
C THR A 136 5.79 10.14 1.49
N ALA A 137 6.96 9.61 1.15
CA ALA A 137 7.08 8.66 0.05
C ALA A 137 6.46 7.29 0.38
N PHE A 138 6.75 6.75 1.57
CA PHE A 138 6.17 5.47 2.01
C PHE A 138 4.72 5.63 2.48
N GLY A 139 4.31 6.80 2.96
CA GLY A 139 2.92 7.08 3.29
C GLY A 139 2.05 7.08 2.03
N ILE A 140 2.48 7.77 0.97
CA ILE A 140 1.80 7.73 -0.34
C ILE A 140 1.81 6.30 -0.88
N GLY A 141 2.94 5.59 -0.82
CA GLY A 141 3.00 4.19 -1.21
C GLY A 141 2.00 3.30 -0.45
N GLY A 142 1.93 3.45 0.87
CA GLY A 142 0.97 2.78 1.74
C GLY A 142 -0.48 3.09 1.36
N ALA A 143 -0.80 4.34 1.02
CA ALA A 143 -2.13 4.74 0.57
C ALA A 143 -2.59 4.02 -0.70
N PHE A 144 -1.66 3.67 -1.60
CA PHE A 144 -1.93 2.88 -2.80
C PHE A 144 -1.95 1.36 -2.56
N VAL A 145 -1.15 0.88 -1.61
CA VAL A 145 -0.94 -0.55 -1.36
C VAL A 145 -1.97 -1.16 -0.41
N LEU A 146 -2.35 -0.43 0.65
CA LEU A 146 -3.36 -0.89 1.59
C LEU A 146 -4.67 -1.15 0.85
N ARG A 147 -5.23 -2.36 1.01
CA ARG A 147 -6.52 -2.72 0.44
C ARG A 147 -7.58 -1.67 0.78
N MET A 148 -8.40 -1.35 -0.21
CA MET A 148 -9.60 -0.54 -0.05
C MET A 148 -10.79 -1.47 -0.08
N ASP A 149 -11.66 -1.33 0.92
CA ASP A 149 -13.01 -1.88 0.84
C ASP A 149 -13.85 -0.83 0.09
N GLU A 150 -14.37 -1.22 -1.08
CA GLU A 150 -15.10 -0.32 -1.98
C GLU A 150 -16.32 0.29 -1.26
N GLY A 151 -16.47 1.62 -1.32
CA GLY A 151 -17.62 2.34 -0.76
C GLY A 151 -17.41 3.02 0.59
N VAL A 152 -16.32 2.75 1.31
CA VAL A 152 -16.04 3.37 2.63
C VAL A 152 -14.75 4.18 2.63
N ASN A 153 -13.67 3.69 2.02
CA ASN A 153 -12.34 4.31 2.16
C ASN A 153 -11.93 5.08 0.89
N SER A 154 -11.51 6.35 1.04
CA SER A 154 -11.05 7.18 -0.08
C SER A 154 -9.53 7.32 -0.12
N ARG A 155 -8.94 7.08 -1.29
CA ARG A 155 -7.49 7.25 -1.50
C ARG A 155 -7.01 8.67 -1.22
N SER A 156 -7.81 9.65 -1.65
CA SER A 156 -7.50 11.07 -1.46
C SER A 156 -7.38 11.43 0.02
N ARG A 157 -8.20 10.84 0.90
CA ARG A 157 -8.11 11.09 2.34
C ARG A 157 -6.83 10.51 2.94
N ARG A 158 -6.43 9.30 2.56
CA ARG A 158 -5.14 8.72 3.01
C ARG A 158 -3.97 9.60 2.58
N ILE A 159 -3.96 10.05 1.32
CA ILE A 159 -2.93 10.96 0.80
C ILE A 159 -2.92 12.29 1.56
N TRP A 160 -4.10 12.85 1.86
CA TRP A 160 -4.20 14.09 2.65
C TRP A 160 -3.65 13.91 4.07
N VAL A 161 -4.01 12.82 4.76
CA VAL A 161 -3.49 12.49 6.10
C VAL A 161 -1.97 12.32 6.05
N VAL A 162 -1.43 11.66 5.04
CA VAL A 162 0.02 11.54 4.84
C VAL A 162 0.66 12.92 4.64
N GLY A 163 0.04 13.80 3.85
CA GLY A 163 0.52 15.18 3.66
C GLY A 163 0.55 15.98 4.98
N VAL A 164 -0.48 15.85 5.81
CA VAL A 164 -0.52 16.47 7.14
C VAL A 164 0.57 15.90 8.04
N LEU A 165 0.73 14.57 8.08
CA LEU A 165 1.78 13.93 8.88
C LEU A 165 3.18 14.32 8.41
N ALA A 166 3.40 14.43 7.10
CA ALA A 166 4.67 14.90 6.53
C ALA A 166 4.95 16.35 6.95
N LEU A 167 3.95 17.24 6.89
CA LEU A 167 4.10 18.62 7.36
C LEU A 167 4.39 18.69 8.86
N LEU A 168 3.68 17.90 9.67
CA LEU A 168 3.95 17.83 11.12
C LEU A 168 5.35 17.26 11.41
N THR A 169 5.80 16.27 10.63
CA THR A 169 7.15 15.71 10.74
C THR A 169 8.20 16.76 10.41
N LEU A 170 8.00 17.53 9.34
CA LEU A 170 8.89 18.63 8.95
C LEU A 170 9.00 19.69 10.04
N VAL A 171 7.86 20.10 10.60
CA VAL A 171 7.81 21.05 11.72
C VAL A 171 8.51 20.46 12.95
N ALA A 172 8.21 19.22 13.32
CA ALA A 172 8.81 18.53 14.46
C ALA A 172 10.32 18.36 14.30
N TYR A 173 10.80 18.03 13.10
CA TYR A 173 12.22 17.88 12.81
C TYR A 173 12.99 19.17 13.09
N ARG A 174 12.37 20.33 12.87
CA ARG A 174 12.99 21.63 13.15
C ARG A 174 13.23 21.90 14.64
N PHE A 175 12.39 21.33 15.52
CA PHE A 175 12.42 21.56 16.96
C PHE A 175 13.05 20.40 17.74
N ALA A 176 12.91 19.17 17.27
CA ALA A 176 13.34 17.94 17.94
C ALA A 176 13.79 16.88 16.91
N PRO A 177 14.94 17.09 16.23
CA PRO A 177 15.38 16.22 15.14
C PRO A 177 15.60 14.78 15.60
N ASP A 178 16.22 14.56 16.76
CA ASP A 178 16.53 13.23 17.28
C ASP A 178 15.27 12.39 17.51
N VAL A 179 14.26 13.00 18.15
CA VAL A 179 12.96 12.35 18.39
C VAL A 179 12.24 12.08 17.06
N THR A 180 12.31 13.06 16.14
CA THR A 180 11.61 12.96 14.86
C THR A 180 12.19 11.85 13.98
N ILE A 181 13.51 11.67 13.98
CA ILE A 181 14.18 10.57 13.25
C ILE A 181 13.68 9.21 13.73
N VAL A 182 13.48 9.03 15.03
CA VAL A 182 12.99 7.77 15.61
C VAL A 182 11.51 7.55 15.29
N VAL A 183 10.69 8.59 15.34
CA VAL A 183 9.23 8.48 15.21
C VAL A 183 8.78 8.44 13.74
N ALA A 184 9.44 9.16 12.84
CA ALA A 184 9.05 9.28 11.44
C ALA A 184 8.72 7.94 10.72
N PRO A 185 9.55 6.89 10.78
CA PRO A 185 9.24 5.61 10.14
C PRO A 185 7.98 4.90 10.67
N LEU A 186 7.46 5.30 11.84
CA LEU A 186 6.21 4.75 12.41
C LEU A 186 4.95 5.34 11.78
N LEU A 187 5.04 6.56 11.26
CA LEU A 187 3.89 7.36 10.82
C LEU A 187 3.25 6.91 9.49
N PRO A 188 3.98 6.54 8.42
CA PRO A 188 3.37 6.43 7.09
C PRO A 188 2.24 5.39 7.00
N PHE A 189 2.45 4.18 7.53
CA PHE A 189 1.43 3.13 7.47
C PHE A 189 0.38 3.28 8.57
N ALA A 190 0.79 3.69 9.79
CA ALA A 190 -0.13 3.94 10.89
C ALA A 190 -1.13 5.06 10.57
N GLY A 191 -0.65 6.15 9.94
CA GLY A 191 -1.50 7.26 9.49
C GLY A 191 -2.56 6.82 8.49
N CYS A 192 -2.19 5.99 7.52
CA CYS A 192 -3.15 5.44 6.55
C CYS A 192 -4.22 4.57 7.25
N ALA A 193 -3.82 3.72 8.21
CA ALA A 193 -4.74 2.85 8.93
C ALA A 193 -5.69 3.66 9.85
N ALA A 194 -5.17 4.68 10.52
CA ALA A 194 -5.97 5.60 11.33
C ALA A 194 -6.99 6.38 10.49
N ALA A 195 -6.60 6.80 9.29
CA ALA A 195 -7.50 7.47 8.34
C ALA A 195 -8.70 6.57 7.96
N ASP A 196 -8.47 5.29 7.73
CA ASP A 196 -9.54 4.33 7.45
C ASP A 196 -10.47 4.16 8.66
N MET A 197 -9.93 4.00 9.86
CA MET A 197 -10.73 3.86 11.10
C MET A 197 -11.61 5.08 11.37
N ALA A 198 -11.10 6.29 11.16
CA ALA A 198 -11.87 7.51 11.31
C ALA A 198 -13.06 7.56 10.32
N THR A 199 -12.89 6.96 9.14
CA THR A 199 -13.95 6.88 8.13
C THR A 199 -15.02 5.88 8.52
N GLU A 200 -14.63 4.70 8.97
CA GLU A 200 -15.54 3.66 9.45
C GLU A 200 -16.41 4.17 10.62
N ARG A 201 -15.82 4.92 11.56
CA ARG A 201 -16.57 5.55 12.67
C ARG A 201 -17.55 6.63 12.22
N SER A 202 -17.17 7.46 11.25
CA SER A 202 -18.10 8.50 10.75
C SER A 202 -19.32 7.91 10.03
N VAL A 203 -19.15 6.77 9.37
CA VAL A 203 -20.25 6.08 8.68
C VAL A 203 -21.18 5.37 9.65
N SER A 204 -20.68 4.81 10.76
CA SER A 204 -21.54 4.18 11.77
C SER A 204 -22.43 5.20 12.48
N ILE A 205 -21.89 6.38 12.83
CA ILE A 205 -22.65 7.43 13.54
C ILE A 205 -23.77 8.02 12.66
N GLY A 206 -23.60 8.07 11.34
CA GLY A 206 -24.62 8.61 10.44
C GLY A 206 -25.78 7.65 10.12
N ARG A 207 -25.79 6.42 10.67
CA ARG A 207 -26.85 5.43 10.46
C ARG A 207 -27.80 5.27 11.66
N ASP A 208 -27.43 5.83 12.80
CA ASP A 208 -28.24 5.86 14.04
C ASP A 208 -29.03 7.17 14.12
#